data_AF-A0A5M8QAY7-F1
#
_entry.id   AF-A0A5M8QAY7-F1
#
_cell.length_a   1.000
_cell.length_b   1.000
_cell.length_c   1.000
_cell.angle_alpha   90.00
_cell.angle_beta   90.00
_cell.angle_gamma   90.00
#
_symmetry.space_group_name_H-M   'P 1'
#
loop_
_entity.id
_entity.type
_entity.pdbx_description
1 polymer ?
#
loop_
_entity_poly.entity_id
_entity_poly.type
_entity_poly.pdbx_seq_one_letter_code
_entity_poly.pdbx_strand_id
1 'polypeptide(L)'
;MKEKIKDINQGDLLTFRAADGRYKVLLCTSTYKDKSPQNYTFAALTVDEQEKPTKHRVIEGGFYGVGNRKDDYFKYSDRELERMWSVHPEVKPYYIGSYGLTIWRKDFMRFQENFEIIGNLEIVNNLDKNGNGSMNASDWDFLRDFFNGEYHHLLLNRGQKLFRIESIIKH
;
A
#
# COMPACT_ATOMS: atom_id res chain seq x y z
N MET A 1 -13.66 19.89 13.32
CA MET A 1 -13.84 18.43 13.44
C MET A 1 -13.19 17.80 12.22
N LYS A 2 -12.34 16.77 12.38
CA LYS A 2 -11.85 16.01 11.21
C LYS A 2 -13.03 15.24 10.62
N GLU A 3 -13.18 15.30 9.30
CA GLU A 3 -14.24 14.54 8.62
C GLU A 3 -13.94 13.05 8.74
N LYS A 4 -14.93 12.26 9.16
CA LYS A 4 -14.78 10.82 9.27
C LYS A 4 -14.71 10.21 7.87
N ILE A 5 -13.73 9.35 7.64
CA ILE A 5 -13.61 8.57 6.41
C ILE A 5 -14.83 7.66 6.28
N LYS A 6 -15.65 7.86 5.25
CA LYS A 6 -16.89 7.08 5.04
C LYS A 6 -16.68 5.84 4.18
N ASP A 7 -15.69 5.90 3.30
CA ASP A 7 -15.35 4.84 2.37
C ASP A 7 -13.87 4.91 1.96
N ILE A 8 -13.33 3.80 1.49
CA ILE A 8 -11.94 3.66 1.02
C ILE A 8 -11.96 3.08 -0.39
N ASN A 9 -11.26 3.69 -1.33
CA ASN A 9 -11.14 3.24 -2.71
C ASN A 9 -9.70 2.82 -3.03
N GLN A 10 -9.55 1.99 -4.06
CA GLN A 10 -8.22 1.71 -4.59
C GLN A 10 -7.52 3.02 -4.99
N GLY A 11 -6.25 3.13 -4.60
CA GLY A 11 -5.45 4.34 -4.81
C GLY A 11 -5.46 5.31 -3.63
N ASP A 12 -6.39 5.19 -2.68
CA ASP A 12 -6.48 6.12 -1.56
C ASP A 12 -5.20 6.08 -0.70
N LEU A 13 -4.71 7.26 -0.36
CA LEU A 13 -3.54 7.48 0.48
C LEU A 13 -4.01 7.89 1.87
N LEU A 14 -3.76 7.03 2.85
CA LEU A 14 -4.15 7.26 4.24
C LEU A 14 -2.89 7.59 5.04
N THR A 15 -2.85 8.77 5.64
CA THR A 15 -1.80 9.13 6.59
C THR A 15 -2.28 9.01 8.02
N PHE A 16 -1.36 8.65 8.91
CA PHE A 16 -1.58 8.55 10.34
C PHE A 16 -0.24 8.76 11.05
N ARG A 17 -0.30 8.93 12.38
CA ARG A 17 0.90 9.07 13.22
C ARG A 17 1.20 7.74 13.90
N ALA A 18 2.41 7.21 13.71
CA ALA A 18 2.87 5.96 14.32
C ALA A 18 3.37 6.17 15.77
N ALA A 19 3.87 5.10 16.40
CA ALA A 19 4.26 5.13 17.82
C ALA A 19 5.45 6.06 18.09
N ASP A 20 6.33 6.23 17.09
CA ASP A 20 7.44 7.18 17.08
C ASP A 20 7.00 8.66 16.94
N GLY A 21 5.69 8.91 16.82
CA GLY A 21 5.15 10.26 16.63
C GLY A 21 5.31 10.80 15.20
N ARG A 22 5.83 10.01 14.26
CA ARG A 22 6.05 10.42 12.87
C ARG A 22 4.87 10.03 11.98
N TYR A 23 4.64 10.81 10.93
CA TYR A 23 3.63 10.52 9.92
C TYR A 23 4.08 9.41 8.99
N LYS A 24 3.21 8.43 8.82
CA LYS A 24 3.36 7.32 7.89
C LYS A 24 2.21 7.35 6.87
N VAL A 25 2.34 6.56 5.81
CA VAL A 25 1.30 6.47 4.77
C VAL A 25 1.05 5.03 4.38
N LEU A 26 -0.23 4.70 4.21
CA LEU A 26 -0.72 3.48 3.57
C LEU A 26 -1.30 3.83 2.20
N LEU A 27 -1.03 3.01 1.20
CA LEU A 27 -1.69 3.06 -0.11
C LEU A 27 -2.72 1.93 -0.19
N CYS A 28 -3.99 2.23 -0.42
CA CYS A 28 -5.00 1.21 -0.64
C CYS A 28 -4.79 0.54 -2.01
N THR A 29 -4.38 -0.73 -2.03
CA THR A 29 -4.10 -1.48 -3.26
C THR A 29 -5.31 -2.28 -3.75
N SER A 30 -6.21 -2.67 -2.86
CA SER A 30 -7.49 -3.27 -3.24
C SER A 30 -8.56 -3.10 -2.17
N THR A 31 -9.82 -3.16 -2.61
CA THR A 31 -10.99 -3.10 -1.75
C THR A 31 -11.89 -4.27 -2.07
N TYR A 32 -12.29 -5.03 -1.04
CA TYR A 32 -13.29 -6.08 -1.16
C TYR A 32 -14.57 -5.65 -0.45
N LYS A 33 -15.51 -5.08 -1.21
CA LYS A 33 -16.74 -4.46 -0.69
C LYS A 33 -18.01 -5.23 -1.03
N ASP A 34 -17.98 -6.10 -2.04
CA ASP A 34 -19.21 -6.68 -2.60
C ASP A 34 -19.90 -7.68 -1.68
N LYS A 35 -19.14 -8.38 -0.81
CA LYS A 35 -19.68 -9.39 0.11
C LYS A 35 -18.97 -9.35 1.45
N SER A 36 -19.68 -9.73 2.51
CA SER A 36 -19.10 -9.94 3.83
C SER A 36 -18.29 -11.25 3.87
N PRO A 37 -17.12 -11.29 4.53
CA PRO A 37 -16.49 -10.19 5.25
C PRO A 37 -15.75 -9.21 4.33
N GLN A 38 -16.09 -7.92 4.45
CA GLN A 38 -15.49 -6.83 3.68
C GLN A 38 -14.11 -6.46 4.26
N ASN A 39 -13.15 -6.17 3.39
CA ASN A 39 -11.80 -5.75 3.78
C ASN A 39 -11.18 -4.78 2.80
N TYR A 40 -10.11 -4.13 3.25
CA TYR A 40 -9.22 -3.29 2.46
C TYR A 40 -7.82 -3.86 2.56
N THR A 41 -7.09 -3.88 1.45
CA THR A 41 -5.67 -4.26 1.44
C THR A 41 -4.85 -3.02 1.14
N PHE A 42 -3.84 -2.80 1.97
CA PHE A 42 -2.94 -1.66 1.84
C PHE A 42 -1.50 -2.11 1.59
N ALA A 43 -0.72 -1.30 0.90
CA ALA A 43 0.73 -1.40 0.88
C ALA A 43 1.33 -0.46 1.93
N ALA A 44 2.33 -0.95 2.68
CA ALA A 44 3.16 -0.13 3.53
C ALA A 44 4.10 0.74 2.67
N LEU A 45 4.09 2.05 2.89
CA LEU A 45 4.98 2.98 2.20
C LEU A 45 6.19 3.34 3.05
N THR A 46 7.28 3.79 2.41
CA THR A 46 8.49 4.27 3.09
C THR A 46 8.40 5.71 3.58
N VAL A 47 7.21 6.32 3.51
CA VAL A 47 7.00 7.70 3.96
C VAL A 47 7.13 7.74 5.48
N ASP A 48 8.03 8.59 5.95
CA ASP A 48 8.36 8.73 7.36
C ASP A 48 8.74 10.18 7.67
N GLU A 49 7.75 11.01 7.99
CA GLU A 49 7.89 12.47 8.05
C GLU A 49 7.50 13.04 9.42
N GLN A 50 8.13 14.14 9.83
CA GLN A 50 7.72 14.84 11.06
C GLN A 50 6.40 15.60 10.86
N GLU A 51 6.24 16.17 9.68
CA GLU A 51 5.05 16.91 9.25
C GLU A 51 4.14 16.05 8.37
N LYS A 52 2.89 16.48 8.22
CA LYS A 52 1.92 15.75 7.39
C LYS A 52 2.42 15.65 5.95
N PRO A 53 2.54 14.44 5.37
CA PRO A 53 3.08 14.25 4.04
C PRO A 53 2.11 14.74 2.95
N THR A 54 2.69 15.23 1.85
CA THR A 54 1.93 15.60 0.66
C THR A 54 1.84 14.43 -0.32
N LYS A 55 0.85 14.45 -1.22
CA LYS A 55 0.75 13.47 -2.31
C LYS A 55 2.03 13.42 -3.17
N HIS A 56 2.66 14.57 -3.43
CA HIS A 56 3.92 14.62 -4.18
C HIS A 56 5.03 13.84 -3.47
N ARG A 57 5.18 14.05 -2.16
CA ARG A 57 6.15 13.32 -1.34
C ARG A 57 5.92 11.81 -1.34
N VAL A 58 4.66 11.38 -1.35
CA VAL A 58 4.29 9.96 -1.44
C VAL A 58 4.77 9.34 -2.77
N ILE A 59 4.64 10.07 -3.89
CA ILE A 59 5.03 9.57 -5.23
C ILE A 59 6.54 9.35 -5.34
N GLU A 60 7.35 10.19 -4.67
CA GLU A 60 8.80 10.02 -4.60
C GLU A 60 9.24 8.82 -3.75
N GLY A 61 8.35 8.34 -2.89
CA GLY A 61 8.61 7.23 -1.98
C GLY A 61 8.56 5.86 -2.66
N GLY A 62 8.67 4.83 -1.82
CA GLY A 62 8.53 3.45 -2.25
C GLY A 62 7.52 2.68 -1.41
N PHE A 63 7.27 1.45 -1.85
CA PHE A 63 6.45 0.46 -1.18
C PHE A 63 7.15 -0.89 -1.20
N TYR A 64 6.72 -1.78 -0.30
CA TYR A 64 7.27 -3.12 -0.21
C TYR A 64 6.47 -4.11 -1.05
N GLY A 65 7.17 -4.96 -1.79
CA GLY A 65 6.54 -5.92 -2.68
C GLY A 65 7.51 -6.95 -3.23
N VAL A 66 7.11 -7.64 -4.29
CA VAL A 66 7.95 -8.61 -5.01
C VAL A 66 7.84 -8.47 -6.52
N GLY A 67 8.88 -8.93 -7.22
CA GLY A 67 8.80 -9.27 -8.63
C GLY A 67 8.28 -10.70 -8.76
N ASN A 68 7.13 -10.91 -9.40
CA ASN A 68 6.49 -12.22 -9.53
C ASN A 68 6.31 -12.61 -11.01
N ARG A 69 6.26 -13.92 -11.27
CA ARG A 69 6.03 -14.42 -12.64
C ARG A 69 4.72 -13.86 -13.18
N LYS A 70 4.69 -13.60 -14.49
CA LYS A 70 3.47 -13.16 -15.16
C LYS A 70 2.37 -14.19 -14.90
N ASP A 71 1.24 -13.71 -14.40
CA ASP A 71 0.04 -14.53 -14.18
C ASP A 71 -0.97 -14.28 -15.30
N ASP A 72 -1.68 -15.32 -15.72
CA ASP A 72 -2.60 -15.22 -16.85
C ASP A 72 -3.96 -14.57 -16.48
N TYR A 73 -4.29 -14.52 -15.20
CA TYR A 73 -5.56 -13.98 -14.68
C TYR A 73 -5.40 -12.53 -14.21
N PHE A 74 -4.29 -12.19 -13.57
CA PHE A 74 -4.03 -10.88 -12.96
C PHE A 74 -3.03 -10.05 -13.77
N LYS A 75 -3.33 -9.85 -15.06
CA LYS A 75 -2.44 -9.16 -15.99
C LYS A 75 -2.43 -7.64 -15.82
N TYR A 76 -1.26 -7.08 -16.10
CA TYR A 76 -1.07 -5.67 -16.46
C TYR A 76 -1.08 -5.53 -17.97
N SER A 77 -1.51 -4.37 -18.48
CA SER A 77 -1.35 -4.00 -19.88
C SER A 77 0.13 -3.82 -20.24
N ASP A 78 0.46 -3.95 -21.52
CA ASP A 78 1.84 -3.76 -21.98
C ASP A 78 2.38 -2.36 -21.64
N ARG A 79 1.53 -1.34 -21.67
CA ARG A 79 1.89 0.04 -21.28
C ARG A 79 2.26 0.13 -19.80
N GLU A 80 1.48 -0.50 -18.92
CA GLU A 80 1.77 -0.56 -17.48
C GLU A 80 3.08 -1.33 -17.22
N LEU A 81 3.33 -2.43 -17.95
CA LEU A 81 4.54 -3.23 -17.82
C LEU A 81 5.79 -2.49 -18.29
N GLU A 82 5.74 -1.85 -19.45
CA GLU A 82 6.87 -1.05 -19.94
C GLU A 82 7.16 0.12 -19.00
N ARG A 83 6.14 0.70 -18.36
CA ARG A 83 6.34 1.70 -17.31
C ARG A 83 7.03 1.10 -16.09
N MET A 84 6.54 -0.02 -15.55
CA MET A 84 7.19 -0.72 -14.44
C MET A 84 8.65 -1.01 -14.75
N TRP A 85 8.94 -1.57 -15.92
CA TRP A 85 10.30 -1.93 -16.33
C TRP A 85 11.17 -0.73 -16.69
N SER A 86 10.60 0.41 -17.07
CA SER A 86 11.38 1.65 -17.23
C SER A 86 11.90 2.18 -15.89
N VAL A 87 11.15 1.95 -14.81
CA VAL A 87 11.53 2.38 -13.45
C VAL A 87 12.37 1.30 -12.75
N HIS A 88 12.05 0.02 -13.00
CA HIS A 88 12.68 -1.17 -12.42
C HIS A 88 13.03 -2.20 -13.51
N PRO A 89 14.05 -1.93 -14.36
CA PRO A 89 14.42 -2.83 -15.46
C PRO A 89 14.89 -4.20 -14.97
N GLU A 90 15.43 -4.29 -13.75
CA GLU A 90 15.87 -5.52 -13.10
C GLU A 90 14.74 -6.53 -12.85
N VAL A 91 13.48 -6.07 -12.90
CA VAL A 91 12.32 -6.93 -12.70
C VAL A 91 11.91 -7.63 -13.99
N LYS A 92 12.29 -7.14 -15.19
CA LYS A 92 11.87 -7.74 -16.46
C LYS A 92 12.32 -9.22 -16.55
N PRO A 93 11.44 -10.18 -16.91
CA PRO A 93 10.09 -10.03 -17.48
C PRO A 93 8.94 -10.18 -16.48
N TYR A 94 9.19 -9.98 -15.19
CA TYR A 94 8.23 -10.19 -14.10
C TYR A 94 7.29 -8.99 -13.87
N TYR A 95 6.21 -9.25 -13.14
CA TYR A 95 5.24 -8.27 -12.65
C TYR A 95 5.68 -7.75 -11.28
N ILE A 96 5.39 -6.50 -10.95
CA ILE A 96 5.57 -5.98 -9.59
C ILE A 96 4.24 -6.13 -8.83
N GLY A 97 4.28 -6.71 -7.64
CA GLY A 97 3.13 -6.83 -6.75
C GLY A 97 3.45 -6.33 -5.34
N SER A 98 2.45 -5.79 -4.63
CA SER A 98 2.63 -5.26 -3.27
C SER A 98 2.46 -6.33 -2.20
N TYR A 99 3.20 -6.22 -1.10
CA TYR A 99 2.88 -6.94 0.14
C TYR A 99 1.68 -6.30 0.84
N GLY A 100 0.68 -7.10 1.18
CA GLY A 100 -0.57 -6.59 1.76
C GLY A 100 -0.55 -6.42 3.28
N LEU A 101 -1.10 -5.32 3.75
CA LEU A 101 -1.65 -5.14 5.09
C LEU A 101 -3.18 -5.19 4.95
N THR A 102 -3.79 -6.31 5.34
CA THR A 102 -5.23 -6.51 5.21
C THR A 102 -5.94 -6.04 6.47
N ILE A 103 -6.87 -5.11 6.31
CA ILE A 103 -7.69 -4.55 7.39
C ILE A 103 -9.16 -4.87 7.11
N TRP A 104 -9.80 -5.61 8.01
CA TRP A 104 -11.24 -5.87 7.91
C TRP A 104 -12.02 -4.57 8.11
N ARG A 105 -13.06 -4.35 7.30
CA ARG A 105 -13.84 -3.11 7.38
C ARG A 105 -14.39 -2.86 8.77
N LYS A 106 -14.94 -3.88 9.44
CA LYS A 106 -15.50 -3.76 10.79
C LYS A 106 -14.50 -3.19 11.79
N ASP A 107 -13.22 -3.53 11.63
CA ASP A 107 -12.15 -3.13 12.52
C ASP A 107 -11.61 -1.76 12.11
N PHE A 108 -11.42 -1.53 10.80
CA PHE A 108 -11.11 -0.20 10.26
C PHE A 108 -12.06 0.88 10.80
N MET A 109 -13.38 0.63 10.79
CA MET A 109 -14.37 1.58 11.28
C MET A 109 -14.17 1.97 12.76
N ARG A 110 -13.49 1.14 13.56
CA ARG A 110 -13.21 1.41 14.99
C ARG A 110 -12.08 2.41 15.19
N PHE A 111 -11.12 2.46 14.26
CA PHE A 111 -9.94 3.32 14.37
C PHE A 111 -9.78 4.27 13.16
N GLN A 112 -10.81 4.40 12.32
CA GLN A 112 -10.81 5.24 11.12
C GLN A 112 -10.48 6.72 11.41
N GLU A 113 -10.81 7.22 12.60
CA GLU A 113 -10.57 8.61 13.00
C GLU A 113 -9.09 8.93 13.25
N ASN A 114 -8.25 7.89 13.34
CA ASN A 114 -6.80 8.03 13.43
C ASN A 114 -6.13 8.29 12.08
N PHE A 115 -6.87 8.11 10.98
CA PHE A 115 -6.39 8.37 9.63
C PHE A 115 -6.91 9.68 9.06
N GLU A 116 -6.17 10.18 8.08
CA GLU A 116 -6.61 11.23 7.17
C GLU A 116 -6.31 10.81 5.73
N ILE A 117 -7.27 11.04 4.82
CA ILE A 117 -7.01 10.85 3.39
C ILE A 117 -6.26 12.08 2.87
N ILE A 118 -5.08 11.85 2.29
CA ILE A 118 -4.22 12.91 1.73
C ILE A 118 -4.21 12.94 0.20
N GLY A 119 -5.01 12.09 -0.42
CA GLY A 119 -5.21 12.03 -1.87
C GLY A 119 -5.50 10.62 -2.36
N ASN A 120 -5.59 10.48 -3.67
CA ASN A 120 -5.75 9.22 -4.38
C ASN A 120 -4.74 9.16 -5.54
N LEU A 121 -4.16 7.97 -5.77
CA LEU A 121 -3.32 7.66 -6.93
C LEU A 121 -4.07 6.69 -7.85
N GLU A 122 -4.13 7.01 -9.14
CA GLU A 122 -4.57 6.03 -10.12
C GLU A 122 -3.46 4.99 -10.31
N ILE A 123 -3.64 3.80 -9.74
CA ILE A 123 -2.64 2.73 -9.74
C ILE A 123 -3.08 1.55 -10.61
N VAL A 124 -2.12 0.71 -10.97
CA VAL A 124 -2.36 -0.56 -11.66
C VAL A 124 -3.34 -1.46 -10.88
N ASN A 125 -4.21 -2.16 -11.62
CA ASN A 125 -5.17 -3.10 -11.02
C ASN A 125 -4.46 -4.37 -10.57
N ASN A 126 -4.98 -5.12 -9.59
CA ASN A 126 -4.41 -6.40 -9.16
C ASN A 126 -2.99 -6.31 -8.53
N LEU A 127 -2.55 -5.14 -8.09
CA LEU A 127 -1.26 -4.98 -7.40
C LEU A 127 -1.14 -5.87 -6.15
N ASP A 128 -2.24 -6.07 -5.42
CA ASP A 128 -2.33 -7.00 -4.29
C ASP A 128 -2.28 -8.47 -4.72
N LYS A 129 -2.81 -8.81 -5.90
CA LYS A 129 -2.84 -10.18 -6.42
C LYS A 129 -1.50 -10.64 -6.99
N ASN A 130 -0.72 -9.72 -7.53
CA ASN A 130 0.63 -10.01 -8.02
C ASN A 130 1.70 -10.01 -6.92
N GLY A 131 1.32 -9.68 -5.67
CA GLY A 131 2.19 -9.84 -4.50
C GLY A 131 2.40 -11.31 -4.13
N ASN A 132 3.14 -11.58 -3.05
CA ASN A 132 3.34 -12.93 -2.52
C ASN A 132 2.69 -13.16 -1.16
N GLY A 133 1.87 -12.23 -0.67
CA GLY A 133 1.14 -12.41 0.57
C GLY A 133 0.62 -11.13 1.19
N SER A 134 -0.09 -11.31 2.30
CA SER A 134 -0.51 -10.24 3.18
C SER A 134 -0.42 -10.66 4.65
N MET A 135 -0.46 -9.68 5.54
CA MET A 135 -0.66 -9.90 6.97
C MET A 135 -1.93 -9.18 7.43
N ASN A 136 -2.57 -9.72 8.46
CA ASN A 136 -3.69 -9.05 9.11
C ASN A 136 -3.16 -7.85 9.90
N ALA A 137 -3.71 -6.67 9.63
CA ALA A 137 -3.40 -5.40 10.30
C ALA A 137 -4.66 -4.75 10.88
N SER A 138 -5.65 -5.55 11.27
CA SER A 138 -6.96 -5.12 11.78
C SER A 138 -6.94 -4.69 13.26
N ASP A 139 -5.77 -4.33 13.78
CA ASP A 139 -5.57 -3.85 15.13
C ASP A 139 -4.77 -2.56 15.09
N TRP A 140 -5.24 -1.54 15.82
CA TRP A 140 -4.67 -0.20 15.76
C TRP A 140 -3.30 -0.13 16.42
N ASP A 141 -3.12 -0.78 17.57
CA ASP A 141 -1.84 -0.77 18.28
C ASP A 141 -0.79 -1.55 17.47
N PHE A 142 -1.17 -2.68 16.89
CA PHE A 142 -0.32 -3.40 15.94
C PHE A 142 0.12 -2.50 14.78
N LEU A 143 -0.82 -1.79 14.13
CA LEU A 143 -0.49 -0.94 12.99
C LEU A 143 0.45 0.20 13.40
N ARG A 144 0.17 0.85 14.52
CA ARG A 144 0.99 1.95 15.05
C ARG A 144 2.42 1.50 15.37
N ASP A 145 2.55 0.32 15.98
CA ASP A 145 3.84 -0.22 16.43
C ASP A 145 4.62 -0.86 15.28
N PHE A 146 3.95 -1.45 14.28
CA PHE A 146 4.58 -1.98 13.06
C PHE A 146 5.48 -0.91 12.41
N PHE A 147 5.00 0.32 12.29
CA PHE A 147 5.77 1.41 11.67
C PHE A 147 6.81 2.07 12.59
N ASN A 148 7.03 1.58 13.80
CA ASN A 148 8.02 2.10 14.76
C ASN A 148 9.47 1.62 14.47
N GLY A 149 9.84 1.48 13.20
CA GLY A 149 11.20 1.16 12.75
C GLY A 149 11.49 -0.30 12.42
N GLU A 150 10.76 -1.27 12.97
CA GLU A 150 11.07 -2.71 12.79
C GLU A 150 10.44 -3.34 11.53
N TYR A 151 9.43 -2.71 10.92
CA TYR A 151 8.76 -3.28 9.76
C TYR A 151 9.69 -3.52 8.57
N HIS A 152 10.73 -2.71 8.40
CA HIS A 152 11.67 -2.88 7.29
C HIS A 152 12.35 -4.25 7.36
N HIS A 153 12.93 -4.60 8.52
CA HIS A 153 13.56 -5.90 8.74
C HIS A 153 12.57 -7.05 8.58
N LEU A 154 11.36 -6.89 9.12
CA LEU A 154 10.29 -7.89 9.00
C LEU A 154 9.90 -8.15 7.53
N LEU A 155 9.76 -7.10 6.72
CA LEU A 155 9.38 -7.21 5.31
C LEU A 155 10.54 -7.78 4.47
N LEU A 156 11.78 -7.38 4.73
CA LEU A 156 12.96 -7.97 4.08
C LEU A 156 13.08 -9.48 4.40
N ASN A 157 12.87 -9.87 5.65
CA ASN A 157 12.87 -11.29 6.06
C ASN A 157 11.76 -12.11 5.40
N ARG A 158 10.67 -11.45 4.97
CA ARG A 158 9.58 -12.04 4.17
C ARG A 158 9.86 -11.99 2.66
N GLY A 159 11.09 -11.69 2.25
CA GLY A 159 11.52 -11.62 0.86
C GLY A 159 10.98 -10.41 0.09
N GLN A 160 10.44 -9.41 0.79
CA GLN A 160 9.97 -8.19 0.14
C GLN A 160 11.14 -7.31 -0.26
N LYS A 161 10.98 -6.61 -1.38
CA LYS A 161 11.89 -5.61 -1.90
C LYS A 161 11.21 -4.26 -1.95
N LEU A 162 12.03 -3.21 -1.98
CA LEU A 162 11.56 -1.85 -2.14
C LEU A 162 11.37 -1.51 -3.61
N PHE A 163 10.18 -1.06 -3.99
CA PHE A 163 9.85 -0.56 -5.31
C PHE A 163 9.37 0.90 -5.24
N ARG A 164 9.64 1.68 -6.27
CA ARG A 164 9.22 3.09 -6.36
C ARG A 164 7.74 3.16 -6.71
N ILE A 165 7.00 4.04 -6.04
CA ILE A 165 5.57 4.27 -6.30
C ILE A 165 5.31 4.67 -7.76
N GLU A 166 6.24 5.41 -8.35
CA GLU A 166 6.18 5.78 -9.77
C GLU A 166 5.99 4.59 -10.73
N SER A 167 6.46 3.40 -10.37
CA SER A 167 6.34 2.20 -11.21
C SER A 167 4.93 1.64 -11.33
N ILE A 168 4.02 2.01 -10.42
CA ILE A 168 2.66 1.44 -10.33
C ILE A 168 1.54 2.44 -10.63
N ILE A 169 1.88 3.69 -11.00
CA ILE A 169 0.90 4.73 -11.35
C ILE A 169 0.51 4.61 -12.83
N LYS A 170 -0.81 4.66 -13.10
CA LYS A 170 -1.38 4.82 -14.45
C LYS A 170 -1.32 6.30 -14.83
N HIS A 171 -0.76 6.59 -16.01
CA HIS A 171 -0.72 7.94 -16.58
C HIS A 171 -1.61 8.04 -17.82
#